data_AF-A0A1F8R4H5-F1
#
_entry.id   AF-A0A1F8R4H5-F1
#
_cell.length_a   1.000
_cell.length_b   1.000
_cell.length_c   1.000
_cell.angle_alpha   90.00
_cell.angle_beta   90.00
_cell.angle_gamma   90.00
#
_symmetry.space_group_name_H-M   'P 1'
#
loop_
_entity.id
_entity.type
_entity.pdbx_description
1 polymer ?
#
loop_
_entity_poly.entity_id
_entity_poly.type
_entity_poly.pdbx_seq_one_letter_code
_entity_poly.pdbx_strand_id
1 'polypeptide(L)'
;MQRLRASAGLCRQHAWKLAGLGCAYQTTAMYQYLVEDQQARLRRLRETLERATAASQRPWNRSRARLELARREAQPAATCPACTETSVMSERALRELVAGLNDPELRDLFVESDGLCVPHFVQALEFASERELPILVEVQQAKLATLQRDLTEYMRKVDYQFADEPKGEEQTAWRRAIAFFAGPQLEWW
;
A
#
# COMPACT_ATOMS: atom_id res chain seq x y z
N MET A 1 -16.82 12.16 6.28
CA MET A 1 -15.90 13.02 7.09
C MET A 1 -15.42 12.40 8.41
N GLN A 2 -16.21 11.58 9.13
CA GLN A 2 -15.80 11.01 10.43
C GLN A 2 -14.57 10.09 10.34
N ARG A 3 -14.48 9.21 9.32
CA ARG A 3 -13.31 8.35 9.08
C ARG A 3 -12.02 9.14 8.83
N LEU A 4 -12.11 10.27 8.11
CA LEU A 4 -10.97 11.17 7.87
C LEU A 4 -10.47 11.83 9.15
N ARG A 5 -11.36 12.24 10.07
CA ARG A 5 -10.95 12.73 11.39
C ARG A 5 -10.25 11.64 12.19
N ALA A 6 -10.84 10.44 12.28
CA ALA A 6 -10.29 9.35 13.09
C ALA A 6 -8.87 8.96 12.65
N SER A 7 -8.60 9.02 11.35
CA SER A 7 -7.32 8.68 10.72
C SER A 7 -6.33 9.85 10.61
N ALA A 8 -6.69 11.03 11.13
CA ALA A 8 -5.94 12.28 10.93
C ALA A 8 -5.71 12.65 9.44
N GLY A 9 -6.52 12.12 8.53
CA GLY A 9 -6.46 12.37 7.09
C GLY A 9 -6.03 11.14 6.28
N LEU A 10 -5.51 11.40 5.08
CA LEU A 10 -4.95 10.38 4.20
C LEU A 10 -3.47 10.14 4.55
N CYS A 11 -2.98 8.92 4.29
CA CYS A 11 -1.54 8.65 4.38
C CYS A 11 -0.77 9.43 3.31
N ARG A 12 0.55 9.56 3.46
CA ARG A 12 1.42 10.28 2.51
C ARG A 12 1.12 9.92 1.06
N GLN A 13 1.06 8.63 0.73
CA GLN A 13 0.81 8.16 -0.63
C GLN A 13 -0.56 8.60 -1.16
N HIS A 14 -1.64 8.36 -0.39
CA HIS A 14 -3.00 8.67 -0.83
C HIS A 14 -3.29 10.16 -0.86
N ALA A 15 -2.67 10.95 0.02
CA ALA A 15 -2.74 12.40 0.00
C ALA A 15 -2.15 12.97 -1.31
N TRP A 16 -0.93 12.55 -1.67
CA TRP A 16 -0.29 13.00 -2.90
C TRP A 16 -0.97 12.45 -4.15
N LYS A 17 -1.50 11.22 -4.10
CA LYS A 17 -2.34 10.67 -5.17
C LYS A 17 -3.54 11.57 -5.44
N LEU A 18 -4.29 11.94 -4.41
CA LEU A 18 -5.43 12.84 -4.55
C LEU A 18 -5.02 14.21 -5.13
N ALA A 19 -3.90 14.77 -4.68
CA ALA A 19 -3.40 16.05 -5.17
C ALA A 19 -3.05 16.02 -6.67
N GLY A 20 -2.51 14.90 -7.16
CA GLY A 20 -2.16 14.75 -8.59
C GLY A 20 -3.37 14.55 -9.52
N LEU A 21 -4.57 14.24 -8.99
CA LEU A 21 -5.80 14.09 -9.80
C LEU A 21 -6.40 15.43 -10.26
N GLY A 22 -5.78 16.58 -9.93
CA GLY A 22 -6.29 17.90 -10.32
C GLY A 22 -7.55 18.34 -9.58
N CYS A 23 -7.98 17.61 -8.54
CA CYS A 23 -9.16 17.92 -7.73
C CYS A 23 -8.87 19.00 -6.67
N ALA A 24 -8.36 20.16 -7.09
CA ALA A 24 -7.88 21.20 -6.20
C ALA A 24 -8.97 21.66 -5.21
N TYR A 25 -10.19 21.95 -5.68
CA TYR A 25 -11.28 22.41 -4.84
C TYR A 25 -11.67 21.39 -3.76
N GLN A 26 -11.88 20.12 -4.15
CA GLN A 26 -12.27 19.05 -3.23
C GLN A 26 -11.15 18.77 -2.21
N THR A 27 -9.90 18.81 -2.67
CA THR A 27 -8.73 18.67 -1.81
C THR A 27 -8.68 19.81 -0.80
N THR A 28 -8.84 21.06 -1.23
CA THR A 28 -8.87 22.24 -0.34
C THR A 28 -9.99 22.12 0.69
N ALA A 29 -11.22 21.80 0.29
CA ALA A 29 -12.34 21.64 1.22
C ALA A 29 -12.08 20.56 2.27
N MET A 30 -11.51 19.42 1.86
CA MET A 30 -11.14 18.34 2.78
C MET A 30 -10.04 18.79 3.77
N TYR A 31 -8.98 19.43 3.27
CA TYR A 31 -7.86 19.85 4.11
C TYR A 31 -8.19 21.03 5.02
N GLN A 32 -9.07 21.95 4.61
CA GLN A 32 -9.57 23.00 5.50
C GLN A 32 -10.25 22.38 6.73
N TYR A 33 -11.13 21.41 6.51
CA TYR A 33 -11.79 20.68 7.60
C TYR A 33 -10.81 19.91 8.50
N LEU A 34 -9.77 19.30 7.93
CA LEU A 34 -8.74 18.60 8.71
C LEU A 34 -7.87 19.56 9.53
N VAL A 35 -7.52 20.72 8.96
CA VAL A 35 -6.76 21.77 9.67
C VAL A 35 -7.57 22.30 10.85
N GLU A 36 -8.85 22.62 10.65
CA GLU A 36 -9.75 23.07 11.72
C GLU A 36 -9.87 22.03 12.85
N ASP A 37 -10.02 20.74 12.50
CA ASP A 37 -10.07 19.65 13.48
C ASP A 37 -8.76 19.51 14.25
N GLN A 38 -7.61 19.57 13.57
CA GLN A 38 -6.29 19.47 14.20
C GLN A 38 -6.01 20.65 15.12
N GLN A 39 -6.35 21.87 14.71
CA GLN A 39 -6.27 23.04 15.58
C GLN A 39 -7.13 22.85 16.84
N ALA A 40 -8.35 22.33 16.70
CA ALA A 40 -9.23 22.06 17.84
C ALA A 40 -8.66 20.99 18.78
N ARG A 41 -8.04 19.92 18.24
CA ARG A 41 -7.35 18.89 19.03
C ARG A 41 -6.16 19.45 19.80
N LEU A 42 -5.30 20.22 19.14
CA LEU A 42 -4.12 20.80 19.78
C LEU A 42 -4.51 21.81 20.87
N ARG A 43 -5.59 22.58 20.69
CA ARG A 43 -6.14 23.43 21.76
C ARG A 43 -6.57 22.61 22.98
N ARG A 44 -7.37 21.56 22.80
CA ARG A 44 -7.81 20.66 23.89
C ARG A 44 -6.65 19.97 24.58
N LEU A 45 -5.65 19.51 23.83
CA LEU A 45 -4.45 18.90 24.38
C LEU A 45 -3.67 19.91 25.24
N ARG A 46 -3.48 21.13 24.74
CA ARG A 46 -2.82 22.21 25.47
C ARG A 46 -3.53 22.50 26.80
N GLU A 47 -4.84 22.71 26.77
CA GLU A 47 -5.66 22.94 27.98
C GLU A 47 -5.59 21.78 28.97
N THR A 48 -5.56 20.54 28.47
CA THR A 48 -5.45 19.34 29.33
C THR A 48 -4.08 19.24 29.98
N LEU A 49 -3.02 19.53 29.22
CA LEU A 49 -1.66 19.58 29.75
C LEU A 49 -1.50 20.70 30.77
N GLU A 50 -2.09 21.88 30.54
CA GLU A 50 -2.12 23.00 31.49
C GLU A 50 -2.85 22.62 32.78
N ARG A 51 -4.05 22.04 32.72
CA ARG A 51 -4.77 21.55 33.91
C ARG A 51 -3.98 20.49 34.68
N ALA A 52 -3.34 19.56 33.98
CA ALA A 52 -2.48 18.55 34.59
C ALA A 52 -1.25 19.16 35.27
N THR A 53 -0.76 20.33 34.81
CA THR A 53 0.33 21.05 35.50
C THR A 53 -0.10 21.63 36.83
N ALA A 54 -1.29 22.23 36.88
CA ALA A 54 -1.82 22.93 38.04
C ALA A 54 -2.20 21.98 39.18
N ALA A 55 -2.57 20.73 38.87
CA ALA A 55 -3.13 19.78 39.84
C ALA A 55 -2.11 18.90 40.60
N SER A 56 -0.80 18.97 40.32
CA SER A 56 0.16 17.97 40.84
C SER A 56 1.22 18.55 41.81
N GLN A 57 1.47 17.84 42.92
CA GLN A 57 2.43 18.23 43.96
C GLN A 57 3.81 17.52 43.87
N ARG A 58 4.00 16.48 43.02
CA ARG A 58 5.28 15.71 42.95
C ARG A 58 5.96 15.74 41.57
N PRO A 59 7.23 16.18 41.40
CA PRO A 59 7.80 16.54 40.08
C PRO A 59 8.12 15.37 39.12
N TRP A 60 8.65 14.25 39.62
CA TRP A 60 9.31 13.24 38.77
C TRP A 60 8.35 12.32 37.98
N ASN A 61 7.16 12.00 38.51
CA ASN A 61 6.13 11.24 37.78
C ASN A 61 5.29 12.10 36.81
N ARG A 62 5.43 13.44 36.82
CA ARG A 62 4.63 14.36 35.98
C ARG A 62 5.05 14.33 34.51
N SER A 63 6.35 14.39 34.24
CA SER A 63 6.84 14.57 32.86
C SER A 63 6.54 13.35 32.00
N ARG A 64 6.71 12.14 32.54
CA ARG A 64 6.44 10.89 31.82
C ARG A 64 4.95 10.71 31.49
N ALA A 65 4.07 10.92 32.47
CA ALA A 65 2.61 10.81 32.27
C ALA A 65 2.08 11.87 31.27
N ARG A 66 2.64 13.09 31.28
CA ARG A 66 2.30 14.14 30.31
C ARG A 66 2.76 13.83 28.90
N LEU A 67 3.97 13.30 28.75
CA LEU A 67 4.48 12.85 27.45
C LEU A 67 3.64 11.71 26.90
N GLU A 68 3.23 10.77 27.75
CA GLU A 68 2.37 9.66 27.35
C GLU A 68 0.98 10.14 26.90
N LEU A 69 0.34 11.02 27.67
CA LEU A 69 -0.92 11.64 27.30
C LEU A 69 -0.81 12.39 25.96
N ALA A 70 0.23 13.20 25.79
CA ALA A 70 0.46 13.93 24.56
C ALA A 70 0.68 13.01 23.35
N ARG A 71 1.43 11.91 23.53
CA ARG A 71 1.64 10.90 22.48
C ARG A 71 0.32 10.22 22.10
N ARG A 72 -0.46 9.79 23.08
CA ARG A 72 -1.75 9.12 22.85
C ARG A 72 -2.74 10.02 22.11
N GLU A 73 -2.85 11.29 22.51
CA GLU A 73 -3.77 12.25 21.86
C GLU A 73 -3.30 12.69 20.46
N ALA A 74 -1.99 12.64 20.19
CA ALA A 74 -1.43 12.96 18.87
C ALA A 74 -1.52 11.79 17.87
N GLN A 75 -1.68 10.55 18.35
CA GLN A 75 -1.80 9.38 17.50
C GLN A 75 -3.17 9.33 16.80
N PRO A 76 -3.22 9.07 15.49
CA PRO A 76 -4.47 8.75 14.82
C PRO A 76 -5.13 7.53 15.45
N ALA A 77 -6.45 7.57 15.60
CA ALA A 77 -7.25 6.46 16.14
C ALA A 77 -7.60 5.40 15.09
N ALA A 78 -7.35 5.68 13.81
CA ALA A 78 -7.63 4.79 12.70
C ALA A 78 -6.55 4.87 11.61
N THR A 79 -6.51 3.86 10.75
CA THR A 79 -5.68 3.87 9.54
C THR A 79 -6.31 4.73 8.44
N CYS A 80 -5.51 5.09 7.43
CA CYS A 80 -5.97 5.86 6.29
C CYS A 80 -7.19 5.17 5.62
N PRO A 81 -8.32 5.88 5.43
CA PRO A 81 -9.53 5.28 4.86
C PRO A 81 -9.33 4.81 3.42
N ALA A 82 -8.51 5.51 2.63
CA ALA A 82 -8.18 5.06 1.27
C ALA A 82 -7.37 3.76 1.29
N CYS A 83 -6.44 3.58 2.23
CA CYS A 83 -5.74 2.31 2.41
C CYS A 83 -6.72 1.18 2.75
N THR A 84 -7.63 1.42 3.70
CA THR A 84 -8.64 0.43 4.09
C THR A 84 -9.52 0.03 2.91
N GLU A 85 -10.06 0.99 2.17
CA GLU A 85 -10.92 0.69 1.02
C GLU A 85 -10.13 -0.02 -0.09
N THR A 86 -8.88 0.39 -0.37
CA THR A 86 -8.01 -0.32 -1.33
C THR A 86 -7.78 -1.78 -0.90
N SER A 87 -7.48 -2.04 0.36
CA SER A 87 -7.30 -3.41 0.86
C SER A 87 -8.57 -4.24 0.73
N VAL A 88 -9.75 -3.67 1.04
CA VAL A 88 -11.04 -4.37 0.89
C VAL A 88 -11.35 -4.67 -0.58
N MET A 89 -11.07 -3.74 -1.49
CA MET A 89 -11.27 -3.95 -2.93
C MET A 89 -10.31 -5.01 -3.48
N SER A 90 -9.02 -4.95 -3.11
CA SER A 90 -8.03 -5.97 -3.48
C SER A 90 -8.44 -7.35 -3.00
N GLU A 91 -8.89 -7.48 -1.75
CA GLU A 91 -9.34 -8.76 -1.19
C GLU A 91 -10.53 -9.34 -1.97
N ARG A 92 -11.54 -8.51 -2.28
CA ARG A 92 -12.71 -8.96 -3.04
C ARG A 92 -12.34 -9.41 -4.45
N ALA A 93 -11.54 -8.62 -5.16
CA ALA A 93 -11.07 -8.97 -6.50
C ALA A 93 -10.27 -10.28 -6.51
N LEU A 94 -9.42 -10.50 -5.50
CA LEU A 94 -8.68 -11.76 -5.36
C LEU A 94 -9.58 -12.95 -5.07
N ARG A 95 -10.59 -12.80 -4.20
CA ARG A 95 -11.57 -13.86 -3.94
C ARG A 95 -12.33 -14.25 -5.20
N GLU A 96 -12.75 -13.26 -5.98
CA GLU A 96 -13.43 -13.47 -7.26
C GLU A 96 -12.53 -14.17 -8.28
N LEU A 97 -11.28 -13.71 -8.42
CA LEU A 97 -10.27 -14.34 -9.28
C LEU A 97 -10.09 -15.81 -8.91
N VAL A 98 -9.80 -16.10 -7.63
CA VAL A 98 -9.55 -17.47 -7.16
C VAL A 98 -10.76 -18.35 -7.38
N ALA A 99 -11.97 -17.90 -7.00
CA ALA A 99 -13.19 -18.68 -7.22
C ALA A 99 -13.44 -18.99 -8.71
N GLY A 100 -13.05 -18.08 -9.60
CA GLY A 100 -13.18 -18.23 -11.04
C GLY A 100 -12.13 -19.12 -11.71
N LEU A 101 -11.02 -19.49 -11.05
CA LEU A 101 -9.95 -20.30 -11.67
C LEU A 101 -10.38 -21.72 -12.10
N ASN A 102 -11.57 -22.15 -11.67
CA ASN A 102 -12.20 -23.40 -12.12
C ASN A 102 -12.80 -23.29 -13.53
N ASP A 103 -13.06 -22.08 -13.99
CA ASP A 103 -13.49 -21.80 -15.36
C ASP A 103 -12.26 -21.81 -16.28
N PRO A 104 -12.21 -22.67 -17.32
CA PRO A 104 -11.09 -22.73 -18.24
C PRO A 104 -10.77 -21.39 -18.90
N GLU A 105 -11.78 -20.59 -19.27
CA GLU A 105 -11.56 -19.31 -19.95
C GLU A 105 -10.82 -18.32 -19.05
N LEU A 106 -11.26 -18.15 -17.80
CA LEU A 106 -10.58 -17.27 -16.85
C LEU A 106 -9.18 -17.80 -16.49
N ARG A 107 -9.04 -19.13 -16.37
CA ARG A 107 -7.74 -19.75 -16.09
C ARG A 107 -6.74 -19.46 -17.20
N ASP A 108 -7.13 -19.59 -18.45
CA ASP A 108 -6.24 -19.36 -19.59
C ASP A 108 -5.82 -17.87 -19.65
N LEU A 109 -6.76 -16.94 -19.40
CA LEU A 109 -6.44 -15.52 -19.25
C LEU A 109 -5.47 -15.25 -18.09
N PHE A 110 -5.63 -15.93 -16.96
CA PHE A 110 -4.71 -15.79 -15.82
C PHE A 110 -3.31 -16.31 -16.14
N VAL A 111 -3.21 -17.45 -16.86
CA VAL A 111 -1.93 -18.00 -17.33
C VAL A 111 -1.22 -17.03 -18.28
N GLU A 112 -1.96 -16.35 -19.15
CA GLU A 112 -1.41 -15.36 -20.09
C GLU A 112 -1.01 -14.03 -19.42
N SER A 113 -1.62 -13.68 -18.29
CA SER A 113 -1.33 -12.44 -17.53
C SER A 113 0.10 -12.36 -16.97
N ASP A 114 0.48 -11.23 -16.36
CA ASP A 114 1.74 -11.10 -15.62
C ASP A 114 1.79 -11.92 -14.30
N GLY A 115 0.68 -12.58 -13.94
CA GLY A 115 0.51 -13.26 -12.67
C GLY A 115 0.21 -12.31 -11.51
N LEU A 116 0.36 -12.80 -10.28
CA LEU A 116 0.16 -12.00 -9.08
C LEU A 116 1.50 -11.51 -8.54
N CYS A 117 1.55 -10.26 -8.07
CA CYS A 117 2.67 -9.83 -7.25
C CYS A 117 2.71 -10.64 -5.94
N VAL A 118 3.89 -10.78 -5.34
CA VAL A 118 4.10 -11.61 -4.14
C VAL A 118 3.09 -11.33 -3.02
N PRO A 119 2.77 -10.07 -2.64
CA PRO A 119 1.75 -9.81 -1.64
C PRO A 119 0.36 -10.36 -2.00
N HIS A 120 -0.05 -10.20 -3.26
CA HIS A 120 -1.36 -10.69 -3.72
C HIS A 120 -1.36 -12.21 -3.93
N PHE A 121 -0.24 -12.82 -4.32
CA PHE A 121 -0.11 -14.27 -4.40
C PHE A 121 -0.29 -14.90 -3.01
N VAL A 122 0.43 -14.39 -2.00
CA VAL A 122 0.28 -14.86 -0.61
C VAL A 122 -1.17 -14.73 -0.14
N GLN A 123 -1.81 -13.60 -0.42
CA GLN A 123 -3.22 -13.39 -0.05
C GLN A 123 -4.17 -14.32 -0.82
N ALA A 124 -3.92 -14.59 -2.10
CA ALA A 124 -4.73 -15.50 -2.91
C ALA A 124 -4.69 -16.94 -2.37
N LEU A 125 -3.54 -17.38 -1.83
CA LEU A 125 -3.41 -18.70 -1.21
C LEU A 125 -4.33 -18.86 0.02
N GLU A 126 -4.69 -17.78 0.72
CA GLU A 126 -5.65 -17.83 1.83
C GLU A 126 -7.08 -18.14 1.37
N PHE A 127 -7.37 -17.95 0.08
CA PHE A 127 -8.70 -18.17 -0.50
C PHE A 127 -8.78 -19.43 -1.37
N ALA A 128 -7.64 -20.00 -1.74
CA ALA A 128 -7.56 -21.17 -2.60
C ALA A 128 -7.93 -22.45 -1.85
N SER A 129 -8.61 -23.37 -2.54
CA SER A 129 -8.77 -24.75 -2.11
C SER A 129 -7.69 -25.64 -2.75
N GLU A 130 -7.73 -26.94 -2.47
CA GLU A 130 -6.85 -27.93 -3.10
C GLU A 130 -6.92 -27.92 -4.64
N ARG A 131 -8.02 -27.40 -5.21
CA ARG A 131 -8.25 -27.37 -6.65
C ARG A 131 -7.57 -26.19 -7.35
N GLU A 132 -7.60 -25.00 -6.74
CA GLU A 132 -6.99 -23.80 -7.32
C GLU A 132 -5.51 -23.66 -6.97
N LEU A 133 -5.08 -24.27 -5.86
CA LEU A 133 -3.71 -24.17 -5.36
C LEU A 133 -2.64 -24.55 -6.41
N PRO A 134 -2.74 -25.69 -7.13
CA PRO A 134 -1.75 -26.04 -8.16
C PRO A 134 -1.68 -24.99 -9.28
N ILE A 135 -2.84 -24.47 -9.71
CA ILE A 135 -2.94 -23.47 -10.78
C ILE A 135 -2.18 -22.19 -10.38
N LEU A 136 -2.44 -21.69 -9.16
CA LEU A 136 -1.77 -20.50 -8.64
C LEU A 136 -0.25 -20.69 -8.57
N VAL A 137 0.20 -21.84 -8.05
CA VAL A 137 1.63 -22.15 -7.90
C VAL A 137 2.33 -22.30 -9.25
N GLU A 138 1.73 -23.02 -10.19
CA GLU A 138 2.28 -23.25 -11.52
C GLU A 138 2.45 -21.93 -12.29
N VAL A 139 1.41 -21.07 -12.28
CA VAL A 139 1.50 -19.75 -12.89
C VAL A 139 2.59 -18.92 -12.23
N GLN A 140 2.59 -18.84 -10.89
CA GLN A 140 3.58 -18.04 -10.16
C GLN A 140 5.03 -18.50 -10.45
N GLN A 141 5.25 -19.81 -10.49
CA GLN A 141 6.55 -20.41 -10.79
C GLN A 141 7.00 -20.11 -12.23
N ALA A 142 6.10 -20.23 -13.20
CA ALA A 142 6.39 -19.93 -14.61
C ALA A 142 6.77 -18.45 -14.82
N LYS A 143 6.09 -17.52 -14.14
CA LYS A 143 6.40 -16.08 -14.20
C LYS A 143 7.74 -15.77 -13.55
N LEU A 144 8.05 -16.38 -12.41
CA LEU A 144 9.36 -16.24 -11.75
C LEU A 144 10.51 -16.79 -12.61
N ALA A 145 10.34 -17.96 -13.24
CA ALA A 145 11.35 -18.54 -14.12
C ALA A 145 11.63 -17.63 -15.33
N THR A 146 10.58 -17.03 -15.91
CA THR A 146 10.72 -16.05 -16.99
C THR A 146 11.46 -14.80 -16.51
N LEU A 147 11.04 -14.24 -15.37
CA LEU A 147 11.68 -13.07 -14.79
C LEU A 147 13.16 -13.30 -14.46
N GLN A 148 13.51 -14.49 -13.92
CA GLN A 148 14.89 -14.86 -13.62
C GLN A 148 15.75 -14.91 -14.88
N ARG A 149 15.23 -15.52 -15.96
CA ARG A 149 15.91 -15.57 -17.26
C ARG A 149 16.18 -14.16 -17.78
N ASP A 150 15.16 -13.30 -17.76
CA ASP A 150 15.27 -11.95 -18.31
C ASP A 150 16.20 -11.07 -17.46
N LEU A 151 16.18 -11.18 -16.13
CA LEU A 151 17.13 -10.49 -15.26
C LEU A 151 18.58 -10.95 -15.49
N THR A 152 18.77 -12.24 -15.73
CA THR A 152 20.10 -12.81 -16.04
C THR A 152 20.61 -12.26 -17.37
N GLU A 153 19.75 -12.21 -18.38
CA GLU A 153 20.09 -11.67 -19.69
C GLU A 153 20.36 -10.16 -19.64
N TYR A 154 19.58 -9.42 -18.86
CA TYR A 154 19.83 -8.00 -18.61
C TYR A 154 21.24 -7.79 -18.03
N MET A 155 21.58 -8.54 -16.97
CA MET A 155 22.91 -8.44 -16.35
C MET A 155 24.04 -8.82 -17.31
N ARG A 156 23.83 -9.83 -18.17
CA ARG A 156 24.81 -10.23 -19.19
C ARG A 156 25.06 -9.11 -20.20
N LYS A 157 23.99 -8.50 -20.76
CA LYS A 157 24.08 -7.48 -21.82
C LYS A 157 24.50 -6.10 -21.34
N VAL A 158 24.49 -5.85 -20.03
CA VAL A 158 25.04 -4.62 -19.47
C VAL A 158 26.58 -4.63 -19.46
N ASP A 159 27.22 -5.81 -19.52
CA ASP A 159 28.67 -5.91 -19.69
C ASP A 159 29.09 -5.38 -21.08
N TYR A 160 30.13 -4.55 -21.10
CA TYR A 160 30.62 -3.89 -22.31
C TYR A 160 30.99 -4.87 -23.43
N GLN A 161 31.33 -6.10 -23.09
CA GLN A 161 31.67 -7.16 -24.05
C GLN A 161 30.51 -7.56 -24.96
N PHE A 162 29.27 -7.26 -24.53
CA PHE A 162 28.05 -7.57 -25.27
C PHE A 162 27.31 -6.30 -25.71
N ALA A 163 27.99 -5.15 -25.71
CA ALA A 163 27.38 -3.85 -26.02
C ALA A 163 26.78 -3.76 -27.43
N ASP A 164 27.31 -4.53 -28.38
CA ASP A 164 26.86 -4.55 -29.77
C ASP A 164 25.66 -5.49 -30.01
N GLU A 165 25.24 -6.28 -29.01
CA GLU A 165 24.07 -7.15 -29.14
C GLU A 165 22.76 -6.34 -29.10
N PRO A 166 21.73 -6.78 -29.85
CA PRO A 166 20.43 -6.14 -29.81
C PRO A 166 19.78 -6.30 -28.43
N LYS A 167 19.29 -5.17 -27.91
CA LYS A 167 18.50 -5.11 -26.69
C LYS A 167 17.07 -5.59 -26.93
N GLY A 168 16.51 -6.34 -25.99
CA GLY A 168 15.17 -6.91 -26.04
C GLY A 168 14.34 -6.64 -24.78
N GLU A 169 13.42 -7.56 -24.48
CA GLU A 169 12.51 -7.47 -23.33
C GLU A 169 13.22 -7.49 -21.97
N GLU A 170 14.49 -7.93 -21.93
CA GLU A 170 15.29 -7.93 -20.71
C GLU A 170 15.52 -6.51 -20.15
N GLN A 171 15.45 -5.48 -21.00
CA GLN A 171 15.70 -4.09 -20.59
C GLN A 171 14.72 -3.58 -19.52
N THR A 172 13.52 -4.18 -19.45
CA THR A 172 12.50 -3.83 -18.44
C THR A 172 12.42 -4.86 -17.31
N ALA A 173 13.24 -5.92 -17.32
CA ALA A 173 13.17 -7.02 -16.35
C ALA A 173 13.30 -6.54 -14.90
N TRP A 174 14.15 -5.56 -14.63
CA TRP A 174 14.30 -4.98 -13.28
C TRP A 174 13.04 -4.24 -12.80
N ARG A 175 12.30 -3.57 -13.70
CA ARG A 175 11.02 -2.93 -13.37
C ARG A 175 9.94 -3.97 -13.14
N ARG A 176 9.86 -4.99 -14.01
CA ARG A 176 8.96 -6.14 -13.83
C ARG A 176 9.24 -6.86 -12.52
N ALA A 177 10.50 -7.00 -12.11
CA ALA A 177 10.86 -7.57 -10.83
C ALA A 177 10.37 -6.73 -9.64
N ILE A 178 10.54 -5.42 -9.69
CA ILE A 178 9.97 -4.52 -8.66
C ILE A 178 8.45 -4.68 -8.61
N ALA A 179 7.77 -4.66 -9.76
CA ALA A 179 6.32 -4.85 -9.84
C ALA A 179 5.88 -6.20 -9.26
N PHE A 180 6.63 -7.27 -9.53
CA PHE A 180 6.33 -8.61 -9.05
C PHE A 180 6.50 -8.72 -7.53
N PHE A 181 7.54 -8.12 -6.94
CA PHE A 181 7.80 -8.25 -5.50
C PHE A 181 7.06 -7.23 -4.64
N ALA A 182 6.87 -6.01 -5.13
CA ALA A 182 6.29 -4.90 -4.37
C ALA A 182 4.87 -4.50 -4.82
N GLY A 183 4.40 -5.07 -5.93
CA GLY A 183 3.20 -4.62 -6.63
C GLY A 183 3.52 -3.60 -7.72
N PRO A 184 2.66 -3.48 -8.75
CA PRO A 184 2.89 -2.57 -9.85
C PRO A 184 2.96 -1.13 -9.36
N GLN A 185 3.81 -0.34 -10.00
CA GLN A 185 3.83 1.08 -9.76
C GLN A 185 2.47 1.64 -10.19
N LEU A 186 1.76 2.27 -9.26
CA LEU A 186 0.54 3.02 -9.56
C LEU A 186 0.95 4.35 -10.23
N GLU A 187 1.57 4.28 -11.42
CA GLU A 187 1.84 5.46 -12.23
C GLU A 187 0.56 5.93 -12.93
N TRP A 188 0.47 7.25 -13.03
CA TRP A 188 -0.65 8.05 -13.47
C TRP A 188 -0.99 7.77 -14.93
N TRP A 189 -2.16 7.20 -15.19
CA TRP A 189 -2.84 7.34 -16.48
C TRP A 189 -3.23 8.80 -16.72
#